data_AF-A0A537TGL0-F1
#
_entry.id   AF-A0A537TGL0-F1
#
_cell.length_a   1.000
_cell.length_b   1.000
_cell.length_c   1.000
_cell.angle_alpha   90.00
_cell.angle_beta   90.00
_cell.angle_gamma   90.00
#
_symmetry.space_group_name_H-M   'P 1'
#
loop_
_entity.id
_entity.type
_entity.pdbx_description
1 polymer ?
#
loop_
_entity_poly.entity_id
_entity_poly.type
_entity_poly.pdbx_seq_one_letter_code
_entity_poly.pdbx_strand_id
1 'polypeptide(L)'
;FAASFREIATLALANKLPSIGAREYAEAGGLIGYGVNILGLYRRAAYFVDRILKGVKPADLPIEQPTKFELIVNLKTAKTLGLAIAETFLVRADGVIE
;
A
#
# COMPACT_ATOMS: atom_id res chain seq x y z
N PHE A 1 1.43 12.05 -3.17
CA PHE A 1 1.86 10.82 -2.50
C PHE A 1 2.37 9.77 -3.49
N ALA A 2 1.57 9.26 -4.43
CA ALA A 2 2.05 8.24 -5.39
C ALA A 2 3.01 8.74 -6.48
N ALA A 3 2.94 10.03 -6.84
CA ALA A 3 3.71 10.61 -7.96
C ALA A 3 5.23 10.39 -7.85
N SER A 4 5.79 10.41 -6.64
CA SER A 4 7.23 10.23 -6.40
C SER A 4 7.64 8.80 -6.03
N PHE A 5 6.70 7.84 -5.93
CA PHE A 5 7.03 6.47 -5.53
C PHE A 5 8.02 5.81 -6.48
N ARG A 6 7.82 5.99 -7.78
CA ARG A 6 8.73 5.45 -8.79
C ARG A 6 10.12 6.07 -8.69
N GLU A 7 10.21 7.38 -8.52
CA GLU A 7 11.48 8.10 -8.38
C GLU A 7 12.24 7.66 -7.13
N ILE A 8 11.55 7.57 -5.99
CA ILE A 8 12.13 7.11 -4.72
C ILE A 8 12.55 5.64 -4.81
N ALA A 9 11.71 4.77 -5.38
CA ALA A 9 12.05 3.36 -5.59
C ALA A 9 13.27 3.19 -6.51
N THR A 10 13.34 3.98 -7.58
CA THR A 10 14.48 3.97 -8.51
C THR A 10 15.74 4.41 -7.80
N LEU A 11 15.68 5.48 -7.00
CA LEU A 11 16.82 5.98 -6.23
C LEU A 11 17.27 4.97 -5.16
N ALA A 12 16.33 4.37 -4.44
CA ALA A 12 16.63 3.34 -3.44
C ALA A 12 17.33 2.14 -4.09
N LEU A 13 16.80 1.65 -5.22
CA LEU A 13 17.38 0.53 -5.96
C LEU A 13 18.78 0.86 -6.51
N ALA A 14 18.97 2.06 -7.07
CA ALA A 14 20.27 2.52 -7.56
C ALA A 14 21.34 2.56 -6.46
N ASN A 15 20.92 2.84 -5.22
CA ASN A 15 21.80 2.82 -4.04
C ASN A 15 21.81 1.47 -3.30
N LYS A 16 21.19 0.43 -3.87
CA LYS A 16 21.07 -0.92 -3.28
C LYS A 16 20.42 -0.93 -1.90
N LEU A 17 19.51 0.00 -1.65
CA LEU A 17 18.79 0.13 -0.39
C LEU A 17 17.44 -0.61 -0.46
N PRO A 18 17.18 -1.55 0.46
CA PRO A 18 15.83 -2.07 0.67
C PRO A 18 14.91 -0.94 1.14
N SER A 19 13.71 -0.84 0.57
CA SER A 19 12.76 0.23 0.88
C SER A 19 11.33 -0.29 1.06
N ILE A 20 10.60 0.34 1.98
CA ILE A 20 9.19 0.07 2.25
C ILE A 20 8.38 1.37 2.12
N GLY A 21 7.16 1.25 1.59
CA GLY A 21 6.22 2.35 1.46
C GLY A 21 4.78 1.88 1.56
N ALA A 22 3.82 2.74 1.17
CA ALA A 22 2.42 2.36 1.06
C ALA A 22 2.21 1.20 0.06
N ARG A 23 1.04 0.56 0.06
CA ARG A 23 0.73 -0.61 -0.78
C ARG A 23 1.21 -0.44 -2.24
N GLU A 24 0.90 0.68 -2.86
CA GLU A 24 1.21 0.98 -4.27
C GLU A 24 2.71 1.18 -4.54
N TYR A 25 3.53 1.32 -3.50
CA TYR A 25 4.97 1.49 -3.62
C TYR A 25 5.66 0.26 -4.22
N ALA A 26 5.19 -0.95 -3.89
CA ALA A 26 5.70 -2.18 -4.50
C ALA A 26 5.46 -2.22 -6.02
N GLU A 27 4.27 -1.81 -6.46
CA GLU A 27 3.90 -1.71 -7.87
C GLU A 27 4.73 -0.66 -8.62
N ALA A 28 5.18 0.38 -7.90
CA ALA A 28 6.07 1.42 -8.44
C ALA A 28 7.55 0.99 -8.53
N GLY A 29 7.90 -0.22 -8.10
CA GLY A 29 9.27 -0.78 -8.14
C GLY A 29 9.98 -0.84 -6.78
N GLY A 30 9.34 -0.39 -5.70
CA GLY A 30 9.85 -0.55 -4.34
C GLY A 30 9.87 -2.01 -3.89
N LEU A 31 10.61 -2.33 -2.83
CA LEU A 31 10.73 -3.72 -2.37
C LEU A 31 9.45 -4.21 -1.68
N ILE A 32 8.92 -3.43 -0.73
CA ILE A 32 7.70 -3.77 0.03
C ILE A 32 6.70 -2.62 -0.04
N GLY A 33 5.45 -2.95 -0.33
CA GLY A 33 4.30 -2.07 -0.14
C GLY A 33 3.47 -2.60 1.01
N TYR A 34 3.32 -1.84 2.09
CA TYR A 34 2.49 -2.21 3.21
C TYR A 34 1.63 -1.03 3.64
N GLY A 35 0.32 -1.26 3.71
CA GLY A 35 -0.59 -0.23 4.17
C GLY A 35 -2.03 -0.48 3.84
N VAL A 36 -2.84 0.53 4.10
CA VAL A 36 -4.27 0.53 3.84
C VAL A 36 -4.57 0.46 2.34
N ASN A 37 -5.68 -0.16 1.99
CA ASN A 37 -6.21 -0.10 0.64
C ASN A 37 -6.85 1.27 0.39
N ILE A 38 -6.11 2.18 -0.27
CA ILE A 38 -6.55 3.57 -0.51
C ILE A 38 -7.85 3.62 -1.32
N LEU A 39 -8.00 2.77 -2.34
CA LEU A 39 -9.24 2.68 -3.12
C LEU A 39 -10.42 2.22 -2.24
N GLY A 40 -10.18 1.28 -1.33
CA GLY A 40 -11.14 0.86 -0.32
C GLY A 40 -11.56 2.01 0.58
N LEU A 41 -10.62 2.85 1.03
CA LEU A 41 -10.91 4.03 1.83
C LEU A 41 -11.77 5.05 1.08
N TYR A 42 -11.50 5.31 -0.21
CA TYR A 42 -12.34 6.23 -0.99
C TYR A 42 -13.75 5.69 -1.22
N ARG A 43 -13.90 4.39 -1.48
CA ARG A 43 -15.23 3.76 -1.54
C ARG A 43 -15.96 3.90 -0.20
N ARG A 44 -15.25 3.77 0.92
CA ARG A 44 -15.84 3.97 2.25
C ARG A 44 -16.20 5.43 2.50
N ALA A 45 -15.39 6.39 2.06
CA ALA A 45 -15.71 7.81 2.13
C ALA A 45 -17.01 8.14 1.39
N ALA A 46 -17.26 7.52 0.22
CA ALA A 46 -18.50 7.71 -0.53
C ALA A 46 -19.77 7.33 0.26
N TYR A 47 -19.69 6.31 1.13
CA TYR A 47 -20.79 5.96 2.05
C TYR A 47 -21.12 7.10 3.02
N PHE A 48 -20.11 7.77 3.58
CA PHE A 48 -20.32 8.92 4.45
C PHE A 48 -20.91 10.11 3.69
N VAL A 49 -20.40 10.39 2.48
CA VAL A 49 -20.92 11.46 1.62
C VAL A 49 -22.41 11.24 1.33
N ASP A 50 -22.82 10.03 0.94
CA ASP A 50 -24.23 9.70 0.69
C ASP A 50 -25.13 9.99 1.89
N ARG A 51 -24.71 9.62 3.10
CA ARG A 51 -25.47 9.88 4.33
C ARG A 51 -25.58 11.35 4.68
N ILE A 52 -24.51 12.12 4.49
CA ILE A 52 -24.51 13.57 4.71
C ILE A 52 -25.46 14.25 3.73
N LEU A 53 -25.41 13.87 2.44
CA LEU A 53 -26.30 14.41 1.42
C LEU A 53 -27.78 14.07 1.68
N LYS A 54 -28.06 12.97 2.41
CA LYS A 54 -29.39 12.58 2.90
C LYS A 54 -29.80 13.24 4.23
N GLY A 55 -28.98 14.15 4.78
CA GLY A 55 -29.33 14.99 5.94
C GLY A 55 -28.78 14.52 7.29
N VAL A 56 -27.96 13.47 7.34
CA VAL A 56 -27.26 13.09 8.59
C VAL A 56 -26.21 14.16 8.92
N LYS A 57 -26.19 14.65 10.17
CA LYS A 57 -25.18 15.63 10.58
C LYS A 57 -23.81 14.96 10.68
N PRO A 58 -22.73 15.59 10.17
CA PRO A 58 -21.38 15.03 10.27
C PRO A 58 -20.94 14.68 11.70
N ALA A 59 -21.39 15.43 12.71
CA ALA A 59 -21.08 15.17 14.11
C ALA A 59 -21.67 13.86 14.67
N ASP A 60 -22.69 13.31 14.00
CA ASP A 60 -23.35 12.06 14.40
C ASP A 60 -22.76 10.83 13.68
N LEU A 61 -21.82 11.03 12.74
CA LEU A 61 -21.18 9.95 11.99
C LEU A 61 -19.94 9.46 12.75
N PRO A 62 -19.75 8.13 12.87
CA PRO A 62 -18.59 7.58 13.55
C PRO A 62 -17.31 7.84 12.74
N ILE A 63 -16.22 8.12 13.44
CA ILE A 63 -14.88 8.05 12.86
C ILE A 63 -14.52 6.57 12.72
N GLU A 64 -14.25 6.14 11.49
CA GLU A 64 -13.88 4.77 11.20
C GLU A 64 -12.37 4.63 10.96
N GLN A 65 -11.77 3.60 11.55
CA GLN A 65 -10.41 3.20 11.24
C GLN A 65 -10.38 2.15 10.13
N PRO A 66 -9.32 2.17 9.28
CA PRO A 66 -9.10 1.12 8.30
C PRO A 66 -8.97 -0.25 8.98
N THR A 67 -9.73 -1.24 8.52
CA THR A 67 -9.67 -2.62 9.03
C THR A 67 -8.82 -3.54 8.17
N LYS A 68 -8.56 -3.15 6.91
CA LYS A 68 -7.79 -3.94 5.95
C LYS A 68 -6.46 -3.27 5.63
N PHE A 69 -5.39 -3.98 5.91
CA PHE A 69 -4.03 -3.67 5.50
C PHE A 69 -3.57 -4.77 4.57
N GLU A 70 -2.75 -4.41 3.59
CA GLU A 70 -2.26 -5.36 2.61
C GLU A 70 -0.74 -5.27 2.51
N LEU A 71 -0.09 -6.43 2.52
CA LEU A 71 1.34 -6.61 2.34
C LEU A 71 1.63 -7.11 0.93
N ILE A 72 2.32 -6.29 0.13
CA ILE A 72 2.77 -6.63 -1.22
C ILE A 72 4.29 -6.71 -1.24
N VAL A 73 4.83 -7.81 -1.78
CA VAL A 73 6.27 -8.05 -1.90
C VAL A 73 6.68 -8.06 -3.38
N ASN A 74 7.69 -7.28 -3.75
CA ASN A 74 8.23 -7.25 -5.09
C ASN A 74 9.49 -8.12 -5.22
N LEU A 75 9.33 -9.32 -5.77
CA LEU A 75 10.41 -10.29 -5.94
C LEU A 75 11.39 -9.89 -7.05
N LYS A 76 10.96 -9.12 -8.07
CA LYS A 76 11.88 -8.55 -9.06
C LYS A 76 12.90 -7.63 -8.40
N THR A 77 12.41 -6.74 -7.53
CA THR A 77 13.25 -5.82 -6.77
C THR A 77 14.13 -6.57 -5.77
N ALA A 78 13.59 -7.56 -5.05
CA ALA A 78 14.36 -8.41 -4.14
C ALA A 78 15.53 -9.10 -4.86
N LYS A 79 15.26 -9.71 -6.03
CA LYS A 79 16.28 -10.36 -6.87
C LYS A 79 17.36 -9.40 -7.32
N THR A 80 16.97 -8.18 -7.73
CA THR A 80 17.91 -7.15 -8.18
C THR A 80 18.81 -6.67 -7.03
N LEU A 81 18.27 -6.64 -5.80
CA LEU A 81 19.02 -6.33 -4.58
C LEU A 81 19.83 -7.52 -4.03
N GLY A 82 19.71 -8.72 -4.62
CA GLY A 82 20.35 -9.93 -4.12
C GLY A 82 19.76 -10.44 -2.79
N LEU A 83 18.52 -10.10 -2.49
CA LEU A 83 17.83 -10.50 -1.26
C LEU A 83 17.04 -11.79 -1.47
N ALA A 84 17.30 -12.79 -0.63
CA ALA A 84 16.45 -13.96 -0.51
C ALA A 84 15.31 -13.68 0.48
N ILE A 85 14.07 -13.72 0.00
CA ILE A 85 12.89 -13.57 0.84
C ILE A 85 12.39 -14.95 1.24
N ALA A 86 12.25 -15.19 2.54
CA ALA A 86 11.80 -16.47 3.06
C ALA A 86 10.37 -16.81 2.61
N GLU A 87 10.13 -18.06 2.21
CA GLU A 87 8.80 -18.53 1.82
C GLU A 87 7.77 -18.34 2.95
N THR A 88 8.18 -18.56 4.20
CA THR A 88 7.35 -18.31 5.39
C THR A 88 6.88 -16.87 5.54
N PHE A 89 7.61 -15.92 4.94
CA PHE A 89 7.20 -14.51 4.87
C PHE A 89 6.27 -14.27 3.68
N LEU A 90 6.57 -14.83 2.51
CA LEU A 90 5.74 -14.69 1.30
C LEU A 90 4.33 -15.24 1.48
N VAL A 91 4.16 -16.33 2.23
CA VAL A 91 2.84 -16.89 2.56
C VAL A 91 1.96 -15.92 3.35
N ARG A 92 2.54 -14.91 4.01
CA ARG A 92 1.80 -13.86 4.73
C ARG A 92 1.48 -12.65 3.86
N ALA A 93 2.06 -12.55 2.66
CA ALA A 93 1.80 -11.44 1.76
C ALA A 93 0.43 -11.60 1.10
N ASP A 94 -0.32 -10.50 1.02
CA ASP A 94 -1.57 -10.43 0.29
C ASP A 94 -1.35 -10.40 -1.23
N GLY A 95 -0.12 -10.13 -1.68
CA GLY A 95 0.25 -10.22 -3.08
C GLY A 95 1.75 -10.21 -3.30
N VAL A 96 2.15 -10.77 -4.43
CA VAL A 96 3.55 -10.90 -4.84
C VAL A 96 3.67 -10.40 -6.29
N ILE A 97 4.71 -9.61 -6.55
CA ILE A 97 5.06 -9.14 -7.89
C ILE A 97 6.28 -9.93 -8.34
N GLU A 98 6.11 -10.71 -9.42
CA GLU A 98 7.15 -11.53 -10.07
C GLU A 98 7.70 -10.89 -11.32
#